data_AF-A0A525PR81-F1
#
_entry.id   AF-A0A525PR81-F1
#
_cell.length_a   1.000
_cell.length_b   1.000
_cell.length_c   1.000
_cell.angle_alpha   90.00
_cell.angle_beta   90.00
_cell.angle_gamma   90.00
#
_symmetry.space_group_name_H-M   'P 1'
#
loop_
_entity.id
_entity.type
_entity.pdbx_description
1 polymer ?
#
loop_
_entity_poly.entity_id
_entity_poly.type
_entity_poly.pdbx_seq_one_letter_code
_entity_poly.pdbx_strand_id
1 'polypeptide(L)' 'LFTEHDMDVVFAHSHRIMVLNRGQLIAEGTVDEIRNNRQVQEVYLGGGTLFKAAEEDAHA' A
#
# COMPACT_ATOMS: atom_id res chain seq x y z
N LEU A 1 -3.22 -17.18 0.06
CA LEU A 1 -2.78 -16.09 0.94
C LEU A 1 -1.38 -15.71 0.50
N PHE A 2 -1.20 -14.49 0.01
CA PHE A 2 0.06 -13.95 -0.48
C PHE A 2 0.45 -12.80 0.45
N THR A 3 1.71 -12.76 0.87
CA THR A 3 2.22 -11.78 1.83
C THR A 3 3.55 -11.27 1.34
N GLU A 4 3.63 -9.96 1.12
CA GLU A 4 4.82 -9.29 0.63
C GLU A 4 5.05 -7.97 1.36
N HIS A 5 6.29 -7.49 1.27
CA HIS A 5 6.68 -6.18 1.79
C HIS A 5 6.74 -5.10 0.70
N ASP A 6 6.83 -5.51 -0.58
CA ASP A 6 6.79 -4.60 -1.72
C ASP A 6 5.34 -4.26 -2.08
N MET A 7 4.97 -2.99 -1.90
CA MET A 7 3.60 -2.52 -2.09
C MET A 7 3.20 -2.46 -3.56
N ASP A 8 4.12 -2.24 -4.50
CA ASP A 8 3.80 -2.23 -5.93
C ASP A 8 3.42 -3.63 -6.39
N VAL A 9 4.15 -4.65 -5.91
CA VAL A 9 3.82 -6.06 -6.15
C VAL A 9 2.47 -6.44 -5.52
N VAL A 10 2.24 -6.03 -4.27
CA VAL A 10 0.96 -6.30 -3.58
C VAL A 10 -0.21 -5.69 -4.35
N PHE A 11 -0.08 -4.43 -4.78
CA PHE A 11 -1.14 -3.73 -5.51
C PHE A 11 -1.39 -4.29 -6.90
N ALA A 12 -0.35 -4.74 -7.61
CA ALA A 12 -0.49 -5.32 -8.95
C ALA A 12 -1.23 -6.67 -8.97
N HIS A 13 -1.14 -7.45 -7.87
CA HIS A 13 -1.59 -8.84 -7.85
C HIS A 13 -2.73 -9.15 -6.88
N SER A 14 -3.11 -8.21 -6.01
CA SER A 14 -4.10 -8.46 -4.95
C SER A 14 -5.43 -7.75 -5.21
N HIS A 15 -6.54 -8.49 -5.08
CA HIS A 15 -7.90 -7.95 -5.14
C HIS A 15 -8.37 -7.38 -3.79
N ARG A 16 -7.86 -7.95 -2.69
CA ARG A 16 -8.10 -7.51 -1.30
C ARG A 16 -6.82 -7.62 -0.52
N ILE A 17 -6.58 -6.66 0.36
CA ILE A 17 -5.35 -6.52 1.13
C ILE A 17 -5.71 -6.38 2.60
N MET A 18 -4.94 -7.05 3.46
CA MET A 18 -4.96 -6.91 4.91
C MET A 18 -3.61 -6.40 5.36
N VAL A 19 -3.59 -5.32 6.12
CA VAL A 19 -2.37 -4.68 6.60
C VAL A 19 -2.27 -4.88 8.10
N LEU A 20 -1.17 -5.51 8.54
CA LEU A 20 -0.90 -5.75 9.95
C LEU A 20 0.30 -4.93 10.41
N ASN A 21 0.17 -4.28 11.55
CA ASN A 21 1.28 -3.64 12.26
C ASN A 21 1.40 -4.27 13.65
N ARG A 22 2.57 -4.86 13.96
CA ARG A 22 2.83 -5.52 15.25
C ARG A 22 1.74 -6.54 15.64
N GLY A 23 1.27 -7.31 14.66
CA GLY A 23 0.24 -8.33 14.87
C GLY A 23 -1.19 -7.79 15.04
N GLN A 24 -1.40 -6.49 14.86
CA GLN A 24 -2.73 -5.87 14.88
C GLN A 24 -3.14 -5.50 13.45
N LEU A 25 -4.38 -5.83 13.07
CA LEU A 25 -4.95 -5.39 11.80
C LEU A 25 -5.19 -3.88 11.86
N ILE A 26 -4.56 -3.13 10.96
CA ILE A 26 -4.69 -1.67 10.88
C ILE A 26 -5.54 -1.21 9.69
N ALA A 27 -5.63 -2.01 8.64
CA ALA A 27 -6.49 -1.75 7.50
C ALA A 27 -6.82 -3.05 6.75
N GLU A 28 -8.01 -3.12 6.18
CA GLU A 28 -8.44 -4.19 5.29
C GLU A 28 -9.34 -3.58 4.21
N GLY A 29 -9.11 -3.91 2.94
CA GLY A 29 -9.88 -3.34 1.84
C GLY A 29 -9.34 -3.68 0.46
N THR A 30 -9.88 -3.00 -0.53
CA THR A 30 -9.39 -2.96 -1.92
C THR A 30 -8.06 -2.22 -2.00
N VAL A 31 -7.38 -2.35 -3.15
CA VAL A 31 -6.13 -1.64 -3.44
C VAL A 31 -6.26 -0.14 -3.21
N ASP A 32 -7.33 0.47 -3.74
CA ASP A 32 -7.56 1.92 -3.64
C ASP A 32 -7.80 2.38 -2.21
N GLU A 33 -8.57 1.60 -1.43
CA GLU A 33 -8.81 1.91 -0.01
C GLU A 33 -7.53 1.84 0.81
N ILE A 34 -6.69 0.82 0.57
CA ILE A 34 -5.42 0.66 1.29
C ILE A 34 -4.41 1.73 0.88
N ARG A 35 -4.30 2.04 -0.42
CA ARG A 35 -3.40 3.08 -0.94
C ARG A 35 -3.70 4.45 -0.34
N ASN A 36 -4.98 4.79 -0.19
CA ASN A 36 -5.44 6.07 0.35
C ASN A 36 -5.56 6.09 1.89
N ASN A 37 -5.25 4.98 2.58
CA ASN A 37 -5.36 4.90 4.03
C ASN A 37 -4.15 5.60 4.71
N ARG A 38 -4.40 6.72 5.41
CA ARG A 38 -3.37 7.48 6.14
C ARG A 38 -2.56 6.63 7.13
N GLN A 39 -3.21 5.74 7.87
CA GLN A 39 -2.52 4.91 8.86
C GLN A 39 -1.57 3.91 8.19
N VAL A 40 -1.96 3.35 7.04
CA VAL A 40 -1.08 2.50 6.22
C VAL A 40 0.10 3.31 5.69
N GLN A 41 -0.17 4.51 5.16
CA GLN A 41 0.86 5.44 4.69
C GLN A 41 1.86 5.81 5.80
N GLU A 42 1.40 6.15 7.00
CA GLU A 42 2.26 6.49 8.14
C GLU A 42 3.13 5.31 8.59
N VAL A 43 2.57 4.10 8.62
CA VAL A 43 3.27 2.89 9.08
C VAL A 43 4.26 2.35 8.05
N TYR A 44 3.93 2.40 6.75
CA TYR A 44 4.76 1.81 5.69
C TYR A 44 5.63 2.82 4.94
N LEU A 45 5.22 4.10 4.83
CA LEU A 45 5.99 5.09 4.08
C LEU A 45 6.95 5.89 4.93
N GLY A 46 6.74 6.00 6.25
CA GLY A 46 7.67 6.58 7.23
C GLY A 46 8.64 7.68 6.76
N GLY A 47 8.24 8.58 5.86
CA GLY A 47 9.16 9.43 5.09
C GLY A 47 9.14 9.33 3.55
N GLY A 48 7.97 9.19 2.90
CA GLY A 48 7.65 9.95 1.69
C GLY A 48 8.28 9.61 0.32
N THR A 49 8.87 8.44 0.08
CA THR A 49 9.60 8.23 -1.22
C THR A 49 8.95 7.27 -2.22
N LEU A 50 7.93 6.47 -1.88
CA LEU A 50 7.44 5.43 -2.80
C LEU A 50 6.26 5.83 -3.69
N PHE A 51 5.47 6.85 -3.32
CA PHE A 51 4.31 7.25 -4.14
C PHE A 51 4.60 8.28 -5.24
N LYS A 52 5.83 8.82 -5.31
CA LYS A 52 6.16 9.82 -6.33
C LYS A 52 6.35 9.24 -7.74
N ALA A 53 6.68 7.95 -7.86
CA ALA A 53 7.00 7.35 -9.16
C ALA A 53 5.76 7.01 -10.01
N ALA A 54 4.57 6.86 -9.41
CA ALA A 54 3.37 6.44 -10.13
C ALA A 54 2.58 7.59 -10.79
N GLU A 55 2.88 8.85 -10.47
CA GLU A 55 2.23 10.01 -11.11
C GLU A 55 3.05 10.60 -12.28
N GLU A 56 4.35 10.31 -12.40
CA GLU A 56 5.20 10.87 -13.48
C GLU A 56 5.01 10.18 -14.84
N ASP A 57 4.48 8.95 -14.91
CA ASP A 57 4.25 8.22 -16.17
C ASP A 57 2.89 8.51 -16.85
N ALA A 58 2.00 9.29 -16.22
CA ALA A 58 0.69 9.64 -16.79
C ALA A 58 0.70 10.96 -17.61
N HIS A 59 1.88 11.57 -17.84
CA HIS A 59 2.00 12.83 -18.59
C HIS A 59 3.18 12.89 -19.57
N ALA A 60 3.47 11.78 -20.27
CA ALA A 60 4.39 11.74 -21.41
C ALA A 60 3.70 11.23 -22.68
#